data_AF-A0A1F8L5V6-F1
#
_entry.id   AF-A0A1F8L5V6-F1
#
_cell.length_a   1.000
_cell.length_b   1.000
_cell.length_c   1.000
_cell.angle_alpha   90.00
_cell.angle_beta   90.00
_cell.angle_gamma   90.00
#
_symmetry.space_group_name_H-M   'P 1'
#
loop_
_entity.id
_entity.type
_entity.pdbx_description
1 polymer ?
#
loop_
_entity_poly.entity_id
_entity_poly.type
_entity_poly.pdbx_seq_one_letter_code
_entity_poly.pdbx_strand_id
1 'polypeptide(L)'
;MSLPLAAVGAVVLALLESSVAPHLMVAGVKPDLVFVVVVVVAAIFGLGAAVGWAFVGGLMIDLLSPSDLRPLGTSAFSLLVVAGLAAGAARFLPSGRAEVAILLTFLLTFAYEALVLALFGVAGAPVPVVDPLRDVLPIALLDAVLAVPLAFGLRYLARRYGPQERLQW
;
A
#
# COMPACT_ATOMS: atom_id res chain seq x y z
N MET A 1 -3.08 -9.21 13.79
CA MET A 1 -1.81 -9.72 13.23
C MET A 1 -0.70 -9.33 14.18
N SER A 2 0.27 -10.20 14.45
CA SER A 2 1.41 -9.82 15.28
C SER A 2 2.31 -8.84 14.50
N LEU A 3 2.79 -7.81 15.18
CA LEU A 3 3.72 -6.83 14.62
C LEU A 3 4.95 -7.45 13.93
N PRO A 4 5.60 -8.51 14.47
CA PRO A 4 6.73 -9.15 13.78
C PRO A 4 6.34 -9.79 12.44
N LEU A 5 5.15 -10.39 12.32
CA LEU A 5 4.69 -10.96 11.05
C LEU A 5 4.51 -9.87 9.99
N ALA A 6 3.92 -8.74 10.38
CA ALA A 6 3.77 -7.59 9.49
C ALA A 6 5.14 -7.03 9.06
N ALA A 7 6.08 -6.91 9.99
CA ALA A 7 7.43 -6.42 9.68
C ALA A 7 8.17 -7.35 8.72
N VAL A 8 8.22 -8.66 8.99
CA VAL A 8 8.89 -9.64 8.12
C VAL A 8 8.24 -9.66 6.73
N GLY A 9 6.90 -9.68 6.67
CA GLY A 9 6.19 -9.64 5.40
C GLY A 9 6.47 -8.35 4.62
N ALA A 10 6.53 -7.20 5.29
CA ALA A 10 6.81 -5.92 4.66
C ALA A 10 8.23 -5.84 4.08
N VAL A 11 9.22 -6.40 4.79
CA VAL A 11 10.59 -6.53 4.27
C VAL A 11 10.61 -7.40 3.01
N VAL A 12 9.95 -8.56 3.04
CA VAL A 12 9.88 -9.45 1.87
C VAL A 12 9.21 -8.74 0.69
N LEU A 13 8.12 -8.01 0.92
CA LEU A 13 7.44 -7.25 -0.13
C LEU A 13 8.33 -6.15 -0.69
N ALA A 14 9.03 -5.38 0.15
CA ALA A 14 9.93 -4.33 -0.33
C ALA A 14 11.11 -4.89 -1.14
N LEU A 15 11.60 -6.08 -0.78
CA LEU A 15 12.61 -6.81 -1.57
C LEU A 15 12.05 -7.27 -2.91
N LEU A 16 10.83 -7.83 -2.94
CA LEU A 16 10.16 -8.21 -4.19
C LEU A 16 9.86 -6.99 -5.05
N GLU A 17 9.46 -5.87 -4.45
CA GLU A 17 9.18 -4.62 -5.17
C GLU A 17 10.43 -4.02 -5.78
N SER A 18 11.56 -4.04 -5.07
CA SER A 18 12.84 -3.53 -5.61
C SER A 18 13.48 -4.46 -6.65
N SER A 19 13.30 -5.78 -6.53
CA SER A 19 13.95 -6.77 -7.41
C SER A 19 13.07 -7.24 -8.58
N VAL A 20 11.79 -7.50 -8.34
CA VAL A 20 10.89 -8.14 -9.32
C VAL A 20 10.00 -7.11 -10.01
N ALA A 21 9.50 -6.08 -9.32
CA ALA A 21 8.59 -5.10 -9.93
C ALA A 21 9.17 -4.39 -11.17
N PRO A 22 10.49 -4.09 -11.26
CA PRO A 22 11.07 -3.54 -12.49
C PRO A 22 10.98 -4.48 -13.71
N HIS A 23 10.82 -5.79 -13.48
CA HIS A 23 10.64 -6.79 -14.54
C HIS A 23 9.17 -7.02 -14.90
N LEU A 24 8.23 -6.51 -14.08
CA LEU A 24 6.78 -6.61 -14.28
C LEU A 24 6.19 -5.31 -14.83
N MET A 25 6.99 -4.54 -15.57
CA MET A 25 6.56 -3.28 -16.15
C MET A 25 5.42 -3.49 -17.16
N VAL A 26 4.28 -2.86 -16.90
CA VAL A 26 3.16 -2.79 -17.83
C VAL A 26 3.03 -1.34 -18.28
N ALA A 27 3.05 -1.12 -19.60
CA ALA A 27 3.06 0.23 -20.19
C ALA A 27 4.19 1.15 -19.69
N GLY A 28 5.32 0.58 -19.28
CA GLY A 28 6.49 1.32 -18.79
C GLY A 28 6.43 1.70 -17.31
N VAL A 29 5.42 1.23 -16.56
CA VAL A 29 5.28 1.52 -15.13
C VAL A 29 5.29 0.24 -14.30
N LYS A 30 5.89 0.33 -13.12
CA LYS A 30 6.02 -0.77 -12.16
C LYS A 30 4.88 -0.73 -11.13
N PRO A 31 4.44 -1.88 -10.59
CA PRO A 31 3.47 -1.92 -9.50
C PRO A 31 4.07 -1.59 -8.13
N ASP A 32 3.26 -1.03 -7.23
CA ASP A 32 3.66 -0.71 -5.86
C ASP A 32 3.12 -1.77 -4.88
N LEU A 33 3.85 -2.87 -4.75
CA LEU A 33 3.42 -4.07 -4.00
C LEU A 33 3.18 -3.78 -2.51
N VAL A 34 4.05 -3.00 -1.87
CA VAL A 34 3.90 -2.64 -0.46
C VAL A 34 2.67 -1.76 -0.29
N PHE A 35 2.44 -0.79 -1.18
CA PHE A 35 1.25 0.07 -1.16
C PHE A 35 -0.04 -0.75 -1.28
N VAL A 36 -0.13 -1.66 -2.26
CA VAL A 36 -1.30 -2.53 -2.46
C VAL A 36 -1.61 -3.31 -1.19
N VAL A 37 -0.60 -3.92 -0.57
CA VAL A 37 -0.79 -4.70 0.66
C VAL A 37 -1.23 -3.83 1.83
N VAL A 38 -0.62 -2.65 2.01
CA VAL A 38 -0.97 -1.70 3.07
C VAL A 38 -2.44 -1.27 2.96
N VAL A 39 -2.89 -0.88 1.77
CA VAL A 39 -4.28 -0.44 1.55
C VAL A 39 -5.27 -1.58 1.79
N VAL A 40 -5.00 -2.77 1.24
CA VAL A 40 -5.91 -3.92 1.38
C VAL A 40 -5.99 -4.37 2.85
N VAL A 41 -4.86 -4.45 3.55
CA VAL A 41 -4.84 -4.81 4.99
C VAL A 41 -5.56 -3.74 5.81
N ALA A 42 -5.33 -2.45 5.53
CA ALA A 42 -6.00 -1.36 6.23
C ALA A 42 -7.52 -1.37 6.03
N ALA A 43 -7.98 -1.63 4.81
CA ALA A 43 -9.40 -1.68 4.48
C ALA A 43 -10.10 -2.90 5.10
N ILE A 44 -9.45 -4.07 5.16
CA ILE A 44 -10.08 -5.32 5.63
C ILE A 44 -9.96 -5.50 7.14
N PHE A 45 -8.78 -5.22 7.71
CA PHE A 45 -8.43 -5.50 9.10
C PHE A 45 -8.23 -4.23 9.96
N GLY A 46 -8.26 -3.05 9.34
CA GLY A 46 -8.11 -1.77 10.03
C GLY A 46 -6.66 -1.31 10.18
N LEU A 47 -6.51 -0.06 10.64
CA LEU A 47 -5.22 0.63 10.73
C LEU A 47 -4.19 -0.13 11.58
N GLY A 48 -4.59 -0.65 12.74
CA GLY A 48 -3.66 -1.34 13.66
C GLY A 48 -2.97 -2.55 13.03
N ALA A 49 -3.62 -3.23 12.07
CA ALA A 49 -3.01 -4.32 11.33
C ALA A 49 -2.07 -3.83 10.22
N ALA A 50 -2.31 -2.64 9.66
CA ALA A 50 -1.58 -2.08 8.52
C ALA A 50 -0.35 -1.24 8.91
N VAL A 51 -0.32 -0.63 10.10
CA VAL A 51 0.77 0.28 10.53
C VAL A 51 2.14 -0.38 10.43
N GLY A 52 2.27 -1.64 10.84
CA GLY A 52 3.55 -2.38 10.74
C GLY A 52 4.01 -2.56 9.29
N TRP A 53 3.07 -2.83 8.37
CA TRP A 53 3.36 -2.95 6.94
C TRP A 53 3.78 -1.61 6.34
N ALA A 54 3.03 -0.55 6.65
CA ALA A 54 3.26 0.79 6.13
C ALA A 54 4.61 1.36 6.58
N PHE A 55 4.90 1.27 7.88
CA PHE A 55 6.11 1.83 8.45
C PHE A 55 7.36 1.04 8.02
N VAL A 56 7.38 -0.27 8.25
CA VAL A 56 8.56 -1.09 7.93
C VAL A 56 8.75 -1.19 6.43
N GLY A 57 7.67 -1.43 5.67
CA GLY A 57 7.73 -1.52 4.21
C GLY A 57 8.18 -0.21 3.57
N GLY A 58 7.64 0.92 4.03
CA GLY A 58 8.07 2.23 3.54
C GLY A 58 9.53 2.55 3.85
N LEU A 59 9.99 2.26 5.08
CA LEU A 59 11.41 2.44 5.41
C LEU A 59 12.31 1.56 4.54
N MET A 60 11.90 0.32 4.26
CA MET A 60 12.66 -0.57 3.38
C MET A 60 12.66 -0.08 1.94
N ILE A 61 11.54 0.44 1.42
CA ILE A 61 11.50 1.06 0.09
C ILE A 61 12.49 2.21 0.02
N ASP A 62 12.49 3.10 1.02
CA ASP A 62 13.41 4.24 1.04
C ASP A 62 14.88 3.79 1.11
N LEU A 63 15.19 2.73 1.87
CA LEU A 63 16.54 2.17 2.00
C LEU A 63 17.02 1.38 0.78
N LEU A 64 16.12 0.69 0.10
CA LEU A 64 16.42 -0.13 -1.08
C LEU A 64 16.36 0.69 -2.38
N SER A 65 15.77 1.89 -2.33
CA SER A 65 15.79 2.83 -3.43
C SER A 65 17.24 3.27 -3.70
N PRO A 66 17.67 3.43 -4.97
CA PRO A 66 18.98 3.95 -5.30
C PRO A 66 19.26 5.26 -4.53
N SER A 67 20.41 5.30 -3.85
CA SER A 67 20.75 6.22 -2.76
C SER A 67 20.68 7.72 -3.05
N ASP A 68 20.53 8.11 -4.32
CA ASP A 68 20.77 9.48 -4.75
C ASP A 68 19.48 10.29 -4.95
N LEU A 69 18.28 9.67 -4.85
CA LEU A 69 17.02 10.35 -5.23
C LEU A 69 15.88 10.35 -4.20
N ARG A 70 15.84 9.43 -3.22
CA ARG A 70 14.69 9.31 -2.30
C ARG A 70 15.08 9.57 -0.84
N PRO A 71 14.61 10.67 -0.22
CA PRO A 71 14.83 10.95 1.20
C PRO A 71 14.24 9.85 2.09
N LEU A 72 14.98 9.45 3.12
CA LEU A 72 14.52 8.47 4.11
C LEU A 72 13.24 8.95 4.81
N GLY A 73 12.25 8.06 4.89
CA GLY A 73 10.96 8.32 5.53
C GLY A 73 9.87 8.80 4.58
N THR A 74 10.19 9.08 3.31
CA THR A 74 9.20 9.53 2.32
C THR A 74 8.11 8.49 2.12
N SER A 75 8.50 7.24 1.82
CA SER A 75 7.53 6.17 1.60
C SER A 75 6.84 5.78 2.90
N ALA A 76 7.58 5.73 4.02
CA ALA A 76 7.03 5.37 5.31
C ALA A 76 5.91 6.32 5.75
N PHE A 77 6.12 7.63 5.59
CA PHE A 77 5.11 8.63 5.93
C PHE A 77 3.90 8.54 4.97
N SER A 78 4.14 8.51 3.66
CA SER A 78 3.05 8.43 2.67
C SER A 78 2.19 7.19 2.86
N LEU A 79 2.79 6.03 3.11
CA LEU A 79 2.06 4.77 3.37
C LEU A 79 1.28 4.81 4.67
N LEU A 80 1.78 5.46 5.73
CA LEU A 80 1.04 5.62 6.98
C LEU A 80 -0.20 6.49 6.81
N VAL A 81 -0.08 7.60 6.07
CA VAL A 81 -1.22 8.47 5.76
C VAL A 81 -2.26 7.71 4.96
N VAL A 82 -1.84 7.03 3.89
CA VAL A 82 -2.71 6.21 3.05
C VAL A 82 -3.37 5.07 3.82
N ALA A 83 -2.65 4.40 4.73
CA ALA A 83 -3.22 3.37 5.58
C ALA A 83 -4.33 3.93 6.48
N GLY A 84 -4.12 5.14 7.03
CA GLY A 84 -5.13 5.87 7.80
C GLY A 84 -6.35 6.20 6.98
N LEU A 85 -6.17 6.72 5.77
CA LEU A 85 -7.24 7.04 4.83
C LEU A 85 -8.04 5.79 4.44
N ALA A 86 -7.35 4.70 4.10
CA ALA A 86 -7.97 3.44 3.73
C ALA A 86 -8.82 2.87 4.88
N ALA A 87 -8.25 2.80 6.09
CA ALA A 87 -8.95 2.32 7.28
C ALA A 87 -10.11 3.23 7.70
N GLY A 88 -9.98 4.54 7.51
CA GLY A 88 -11.02 5.52 7.78
C GLY A 88 -12.18 5.42 6.79
N ALA A 89 -11.87 5.43 5.49
CA ALA A 89 -12.86 5.31 4.43
C ALA A 89 -13.64 3.99 4.53
N ALA A 90 -12.94 2.87 4.74
CA ALA A 90 -13.58 1.55 4.85
C ALA A 90 -14.62 1.44 5.99
N ARG A 91 -14.56 2.30 7.03
CA ARG A 91 -15.59 2.33 8.09
C ARG A 91 -16.94 2.86 7.60
N PHE A 92 -16.94 3.69 6.56
CA PHE A 92 -18.15 4.32 6.03
C PHE A 92 -18.79 3.53 4.88
N LEU A 93 -18.14 2.48 4.36
CA LEU A 93 -18.66 1.66 3.26
C LEU A 93 -19.15 0.29 3.80
N PRO A 94 -20.47 0.10 3.99
CA PRO A 94 -21.04 -1.06 4.68
C PRO A 94 -21.08 -2.35 3.85
N SER A 95 -20.86 -2.31 2.53
CA SER A 95 -20.97 -3.47 1.63
C SER A 95 -19.65 -3.80 0.92
N GLY A 96 -19.16 -5.04 1.10
CA GLY A 96 -18.08 -5.61 0.29
C GLY A 96 -16.65 -5.14 0.63
N ARG A 97 -16.07 -5.63 1.73
CA ARG A 97 -14.71 -5.23 2.16
C ARG A 97 -13.62 -5.47 1.09
N ALA A 98 -13.79 -6.45 0.19
CA ALA A 98 -12.81 -6.69 -0.86
C ALA A 98 -12.96 -5.69 -2.01
N GLU A 99 -14.21 -5.42 -2.39
CA GLU A 99 -14.61 -4.48 -3.41
C GLU A 99 -14.20 -3.05 -3.02
N VAL A 100 -14.42 -2.69 -1.75
CA VAL A 100 -13.96 -1.44 -1.14
C VAL A 100 -12.44 -1.36 -1.13
N ALA A 101 -11.73 -2.45 -0.78
CA ALA A 101 -10.28 -2.46 -0.79
C ALA A 101 -9.72 -2.21 -2.21
N ILE A 102 -10.27 -2.85 -3.23
CA ILE A 102 -9.87 -2.65 -4.64
C ILE A 102 -10.10 -1.21 -5.08
N LEU A 103 -11.28 -0.65 -4.79
CA LEU A 103 -11.62 0.73 -5.12
C LEU A 103 -10.68 1.72 -4.39
N LEU A 104 -10.42 1.49 -3.11
CA LEU A 104 -9.52 2.32 -2.32
C LEU A 104 -8.08 2.22 -2.81
N THR A 105 -7.61 1.05 -3.26
CA THR A 105 -6.29 0.92 -3.88
C THR A 105 -6.20 1.84 -5.09
N PHE A 106 -7.15 1.77 -6.02
CA PHE A 106 -7.17 2.65 -7.18
C PHE A 106 -7.16 4.14 -6.81
N LEU A 107 -8.05 4.57 -5.91
CA LEU A 107 -8.19 5.99 -5.54
C LEU A 107 -6.99 6.50 -4.75
N LEU A 108 -6.44 5.69 -3.84
CA LEU A 108 -5.36 6.09 -2.97
C LEU A 108 -3.99 6.02 -3.64
N THR A 109 -3.83 5.39 -4.82
CA THR A 109 -2.58 5.49 -5.60
C THR A 109 -2.30 6.95 -5.94
N PHE A 110 -3.31 7.71 -6.36
CA PHE A 110 -3.16 9.14 -6.62
C PHE A 110 -2.74 9.93 -5.38
N ALA A 111 -3.30 9.60 -4.22
CA ALA A 111 -2.93 10.23 -2.96
C ALA A 111 -1.50 9.86 -2.55
N TYR A 112 -1.10 8.60 -2.73
CA TYR A 112 0.23 8.12 -2.44
C TYR A 112 1.29 8.85 -3.29
N GLU A 113 1.10 8.89 -4.61
CA GLU A 113 2.01 9.56 -5.53
C GLU A 113 2.08 11.07 -5.27
N ALA A 114 0.94 11.72 -5.02
CA ALA A 114 0.92 13.14 -4.68
C ALA A 114 1.68 13.43 -3.38
N LEU A 115 1.56 12.57 -2.35
CA LEU A 115 2.29 12.72 -1.09
C LEU A 115 3.79 12.51 -1.27
N VAL A 116 4.20 11.51 -2.06
CA VAL A 116 5.61 11.27 -2.39
C VAL A 116 6.22 12.48 -3.10
N LEU A 117 5.56 13.02 -4.14
CA LEU A 117 6.03 14.18 -4.88
C LEU A 117 6.08 15.44 -3.99
N ALA A 118 5.08 15.64 -3.14
CA ALA A 118 5.07 16.74 -2.19
C ALA A 118 6.25 16.66 -1.21
N LEU A 119 6.54 15.47 -0.70
CA LEU A 119 7.65 15.25 0.22
C LEU A 119 9.02 15.42 -0.45
N PHE A 120 9.15 15.06 -1.74
CA PHE A 120 10.36 15.38 -2.50
C PHE A 120 10.59 16.89 -2.59
N GLY A 121 9.53 17.65 -2.86
CA GLY A 121 9.59 19.11 -2.90
C GLY A 121 9.98 19.73 -1.55
N VAL A 122 9.42 19.23 -0.45
CA VAL A 122 9.76 19.69 0.91
C VAL A 122 11.19 19.32 1.30
N ALA A 123 11.68 18.15 0.90
CA ALA A 123 13.03 17.69 1.19
C ALA A 123 14.11 18.35 0.31
N GLY A 124 13.72 19.19 -0.65
CA GLY A 124 14.65 19.77 -1.63
C GLY A 124 15.25 18.74 -2.60
N ALA A 125 14.62 17.56 -2.71
CA ALA A 125 15.02 16.52 -3.65
C ALA A 125 14.53 16.88 -5.07
N PRO A 126 15.19 16.37 -6.13
CA PRO A 126 14.70 16.53 -7.49
C PRO A 126 13.27 15.99 -7.62
N VAL A 127 12.32 16.87 -7.96
CA VAL A 127 10.92 16.47 -8.18
C VAL A 127 10.78 16.05 -9.64
N PRO A 128 10.52 14.76 -9.93
CA PRO A 128 10.29 14.32 -11.29
C PRO A 128 9.01 14.97 -11.84
N VAL A 129 9.01 15.31 -13.13
CA VAL A 129 7.80 15.77 -13.81
C VAL A 129 6.95 14.53 -14.10
N VAL A 130 5.80 14.45 -13.43
CA VAL A 130 4.86 13.33 -13.55
C VAL A 130 3.56 13.84 -14.16
N ASP A 131 3.09 13.18 -15.21
CA ASP A 131 1.77 13.42 -15.79
C ASP A 131 0.75 12.45 -15.12
N PRO A 132 -0.28 12.96 -14.41
CA PRO A 132 -1.23 12.11 -13.70
C PRO A 132 -1.97 11.10 -14.60
N LEU A 133 -2.25 11.45 -15.85
CA LEU A 133 -3.00 10.60 -16.77
C LEU A 133 -2.10 9.59 -17.47
N ARG A 134 -0.85 9.95 -17.74
CA ARG A 134 0.08 9.09 -18.46
C ARG A 134 0.86 8.16 -17.52
N ASP A 135 1.23 8.65 -16.35
CA ASP A 135 2.16 7.95 -15.45
C ASP A 135 1.42 7.34 -14.26
N VAL A 136 0.51 8.08 -13.61
CA VAL A 136 -0.17 7.61 -12.38
C VAL A 136 -1.37 6.72 -12.67
N LEU A 137 -2.17 7.04 -13.69
CA LEU A 137 -3.37 6.26 -14.04
C LEU A 137 -3.06 4.79 -14.37
N PRO A 138 -2.01 4.45 -15.16
CA PRO A 138 -1.64 3.06 -15.38
C PRO A 138 -1.21 2.33 -14.10
N ILE A 139 -0.48 3.00 -13.20
CA ILE A 139 -0.10 2.44 -11.89
C ILE A 139 -1.36 2.13 -11.09
N ALA A 140 -2.27 3.09 -10.98
CA ALA A 140 -3.51 2.93 -10.22
C ALA A 140 -4.34 1.75 -10.72
N LEU A 141 -4.42 1.55 -12.04
CA LEU A 141 -5.09 0.39 -12.65
C LEU A 141 -4.35 -0.91 -12.34
N LEU A 142 -3.02 -0.92 -12.47
CA LEU A 142 -2.20 -2.10 -12.20
C LEU A 142 -2.29 -2.53 -10.73
N ASP A 143 -2.15 -1.59 -9.82
CA ASP A 143 -2.29 -1.79 -8.38
C ASP A 143 -3.69 -2.29 -8.02
N ALA A 144 -4.74 -1.72 -8.63
CA ALA A 144 -6.11 -2.19 -8.42
C ALA A 144 -6.31 -3.62 -8.91
N VAL A 145 -5.73 -4.00 -10.06
CA VAL A 145 -5.75 -5.38 -10.56
C VAL A 145 -5.02 -6.32 -9.60
N LEU A 146 -3.86 -5.92 -9.07
CA LEU A 146 -3.12 -6.70 -8.06
C LEU A 146 -3.85 -6.79 -6.72
N ALA A 147 -4.64 -5.76 -6.38
CA ALA A 147 -5.48 -5.78 -5.19
C ALA A 147 -6.59 -6.83 -5.27
N VAL A 148 -7.05 -7.21 -6.48
CA VAL A 148 -8.13 -8.22 -6.65
C VAL A 148 -7.77 -9.55 -5.96
N PRO A 149 -6.73 -10.29 -6.38
CA PRO A 149 -6.42 -11.59 -5.77
C PRO A 149 -6.10 -11.46 -4.28
N LEU A 150 -5.43 -10.37 -3.88
CA LEU A 150 -5.08 -10.13 -2.49
C LEU A 150 -6.31 -9.89 -1.61
N ALA A 151 -7.22 -9.01 -2.04
CA ALA A 151 -8.41 -8.64 -1.27
C ALA A 151 -9.37 -9.82 -1.13
N PHE A 152 -9.59 -10.58 -2.20
CA PHE A 152 -10.41 -11.79 -2.14
C PHE A 152 -9.75 -12.90 -1.31
N GLY A 153 -8.44 -13.11 -1.45
CA GLY A 153 -7.68 -14.10 -0.68
C GLY A 153 -7.68 -13.79 0.83
N LEU A 154 -7.39 -12.55 1.21
CA LEU A 154 -7.40 -12.12 2.61
C LEU A 154 -8.81 -12.16 3.22
N ARG A 155 -9.84 -11.79 2.44
CA ARG A 155 -11.25 -11.93 2.88
C ARG A 155 -11.63 -13.39 3.08
N TYR A 156 -11.20 -14.28 2.19
CA TYR A 156 -11.44 -15.71 2.31
C TYR A 156 -10.78 -16.27 3.59
N LEU A 157 -9.52 -15.94 3.82
CA LEU A 157 -8.80 -16.33 5.03
C LEU A 157 -9.44 -15.75 6.30
N ALA A 158 -9.86 -14.48 6.27
CA ALA A 158 -10.53 -13.83 7.40
C ALA A 158 -11.87 -14.49 7.73
N ARG A 159 -12.61 -14.98 6.73
CA ARG A 159 -13.85 -15.74 6.94
C ARG A 159 -13.59 -17.15 7.49
N ARG A 160 -12.47 -17.78 7.09
CA ARG A 160 -12.14 -19.16 7.45
C ARG A 160 -11.46 -19.29 8.82
N TYR A 161 -10.62 -18.31 9.18
CA TYR A 161 -9.79 -18.31 10.39
C TYR A 161 -10.09 -17.14 11.33
N GLY A 162 -11.10 -16.32 11.01
CA GLY A 162 -11.56 -15.25 11.89
C GLY A 162 -11.95 -15.82 13.24
N PRO A 163 -11.50 -15.22 14.37
CA PRO A 163 -11.84 -15.72 15.69
C PRO A 163 -13.36 -15.82 15.84
N GLN A 164 -13.85 -16.99 16.25
CA GLN A 164 -15.19 -17.14 16.86
C GLN A 164 -15.25 -16.47 18.25
N GLU A 165 -14.42 -15.46 18.52
CA GLU A 165 -14.34 -14.81 19.82
C GLU A 165 -15.23 -13.57 19.85
N ARG A 166 -16.15 -13.37 20.79
CA ARG A 166 -16.74 -14.18 21.85
C ARG A 166 -18.13 -13.58 22.04
N LEU A 167 -19.17 -14.41 22.13
CA LEU A 167 -20.41 -14.02 22.81
C LEU A 167 -20.04 -13.76 24.27
N GLN A 168 -19.65 -12.52 24.59
CA GLN A 168 -19.67 -12.06 25.97
C GLN A 168 -21.09 -11.58 26.21
N TRP A 169 -21.79 -12.41 26.97
CA TRP A 169 -23.08 -12.17 27.61
C TRP A 169 -23.04 -10.88 28.41
#